data_AF-A0A820JAN3-F1
#
_entry.id   AF-A0A820JAN3-F1
#
_cell.length_a   1.000
_cell.length_b   1.000
_cell.length_c   1.000
_cell.angle_alpha   90.00
_cell.angle_beta   90.00
_cell.angle_gamma   90.00
#
_symmetry.space_group_name_H-M   'P 1'
#
loop_
_entity.id
_entity.type
_entity.pdbx_description
1 polymer ?
#
loop_
_entity_poly.entity_id
_entity_poly.type
_entity_poly.pdbx_seq_one_letter_code
_entity_poly.pdbx_strand_id
1 'polypeptide(L)'
;YDILSFGQASPSFQALYEAQVAAYGIWQIIDQVDQFSCFTKYETLVGERGATLSDGQKQRIATARALLRDPKILLLDEATSALDNGSEKIVQEALERAAQNRTTLVIAHRLSTIRRADKIIVMENGEIVEEGDHESLMNVQGHYFNLAKQQNLRQIEEQDEELKLENKEITKLMLNDQMKDISIDKTVTPIIDFRAISFFKYHSIWGYVFARSGEALTKRLRSKAFQAILRQDMTFFDREENSTGALCTRLATEASAVQCATGVRFGLIFQHLFAMVAGILLGFAYSWQLTLLMIVF
;
A
#
# COMPACT_ATOMS: atom_id res chain seq x y z
N TYR A 1 -9.15 -7.14 30.08
CA TYR A 1 -9.94 -8.34 29.69
C TYR A 1 -9.02 -9.21 28.87
N ASP A 2 -8.79 -10.42 29.35
CA ASP A 2 -7.81 -11.34 28.80
C ASP A 2 -8.18 -11.71 27.36
N ILE A 3 -7.28 -11.40 26.41
CA ILE A 3 -7.53 -11.35 24.97
C ILE A 3 -8.04 -12.69 24.44
N LEU A 4 -7.63 -13.79 25.08
CA LEU A 4 -7.96 -15.16 24.70
C LEU A 4 -9.22 -15.70 25.40
N SER A 5 -9.58 -15.16 26.57
CA SER A 5 -10.66 -15.66 27.42
C SER A 5 -12.08 -15.38 26.90
N PHE A 6 -12.22 -14.53 25.89
CA PHE A 6 -13.50 -14.02 25.46
C PHE A 6 -14.25 -15.07 24.61
N GLY A 7 -14.99 -15.94 25.30
CA GLY A 7 -15.77 -17.06 24.73
C GLY A 7 -15.85 -18.33 25.59
N GLN A 8 -15.05 -18.44 26.66
CA GLN A 8 -15.14 -19.50 27.68
C GLN A 8 -15.01 -18.90 29.09
N ALA A 9 -15.80 -19.39 30.04
CA ALA A 9 -15.62 -19.04 31.45
C ALA A 9 -14.38 -19.78 31.99
N SER A 10 -13.27 -19.06 32.15
CA SER A 10 -12.05 -19.50 32.83
C SER A 10 -11.35 -20.75 32.22
N PRO A 11 -10.65 -20.61 31.07
CA PRO A 11 -9.81 -21.69 30.56
C PRO A 11 -8.67 -22.02 31.52
N SER A 12 -8.34 -23.31 31.68
CA SER A 12 -7.20 -23.76 32.48
C SER A 12 -5.87 -23.35 31.81
N PHE A 13 -4.82 -23.13 32.62
CA PHE A 13 -3.49 -22.75 32.11
C PHE A 13 -2.94 -23.75 31.08
N GLN A 14 -3.25 -25.05 31.27
CA GLN A 14 -2.89 -26.11 30.33
C GLN A 14 -3.58 -25.97 28.98
N ALA A 15 -4.88 -25.63 28.96
CA ALA A 15 -5.63 -25.42 27.71
C ALA A 15 -5.18 -24.15 26.97
N LEU A 16 -4.82 -23.10 27.71
CA LEU A 16 -4.20 -21.90 27.14
C LEU A 16 -2.85 -22.23 26.50
N TYR A 17 -2.02 -23.04 27.16
CA TYR A 17 -0.74 -23.48 26.66
C TYR A 17 -0.87 -24.40 25.43
N GLU A 18 -1.80 -25.35 25.44
CA GLU A 18 -2.04 -26.26 24.29
C GLU A 18 -2.58 -25.52 23.07
N ALA A 19 -3.48 -24.56 23.25
CA ALA A 19 -3.94 -23.71 22.15
C ALA A 19 -2.87 -22.72 21.67
N GLN A 20 -1.99 -22.28 22.56
CA GLN A 20 -0.81 -21.47 22.23
C GLN A 20 0.21 -22.27 21.40
N VAL A 21 0.43 -23.56 21.71
CA VAL A 21 1.29 -24.47 20.94
C VAL A 21 0.62 -24.90 19.62
N ALA A 22 -0.71 -25.05 19.60
CA ALA A 22 -1.46 -25.24 18.35
C ALA A 22 -1.33 -24.00 17.46
N ALA A 23 -1.41 -22.81 18.03
CA ALA A 23 -1.16 -21.52 17.38
C ALA A 23 0.32 -21.09 17.45
N TYR A 24 1.25 -22.03 17.22
CA TYR A 24 2.71 -21.87 17.34
C TYR A 24 3.28 -20.58 16.67
N GLY A 25 2.59 -20.03 15.65
CA GLY A 25 2.93 -18.76 15.01
C GLY A 25 2.59 -17.48 15.79
N ILE A 26 1.95 -17.59 16.95
CA ILE A 26 1.68 -16.47 17.87
C ILE A 26 2.91 -16.15 18.73
N TRP A 27 3.77 -17.14 18.99
CA TRP A 27 4.96 -16.97 19.83
C TRP A 27 5.94 -15.94 19.27
N GLN A 28 6.16 -15.92 17.94
CA GLN A 28 7.04 -14.92 17.29
C GLN A 28 6.53 -13.47 17.43
N ILE A 29 5.22 -13.27 17.57
CA ILE A 29 4.63 -11.92 17.69
C ILE A 29 4.77 -11.37 19.11
N ILE A 30 4.62 -12.22 20.13
CA ILE A 30 4.79 -11.79 21.52
C ILE A 30 6.27 -11.52 21.83
N ASP A 31 7.19 -12.17 21.13
CA ASP A 31 8.64 -11.93 21.29
C ASP A 31 9.12 -10.65 20.58
N GLN A 32 8.49 -10.23 19.46
CA GLN A 32 8.83 -8.98 18.77
C GLN A 32 8.24 -7.71 19.42
N VAL A 33 7.23 -7.85 20.28
CA VAL A 33 6.70 -6.73 21.09
C VAL A 33 7.58 -6.47 22.32
N ASP A 34 8.59 -7.32 22.57
CA ASP A 34 9.41 -7.30 23.78
C ASP A 34 10.63 -6.37 23.65
N GLN A 35 10.37 -5.06 23.67
CA GLN A 35 11.36 -4.09 24.16
C GLN A 35 11.08 -3.68 25.63
N PHE A 36 10.07 -4.26 26.28
CA PHE A 36 9.72 -3.96 27.66
C PHE A 36 9.26 -5.20 28.45
N SER A 37 10.18 -5.69 29.27
CA SER A 37 9.93 -6.34 30.57
C SER A 37 9.13 -7.65 30.58
N CYS A 38 9.88 -8.74 30.67
CA CYS A 38 9.65 -9.88 31.56
C CYS A 38 8.77 -9.54 32.79
N PHE A 39 7.47 -9.91 32.77
CA PHE A 39 6.70 -10.56 33.86
C PHE A 39 5.17 -10.59 33.64
N THR A 40 4.60 -9.89 32.64
CA THR A 40 3.13 -9.85 32.41
C THR A 40 2.75 -9.93 30.92
N LYS A 41 3.20 -10.99 30.21
CA LYS A 41 3.05 -11.11 28.75
C LYS A 41 1.61 -11.27 28.24
N TYR A 42 0.68 -11.75 29.08
CA TYR A 42 -0.72 -12.02 28.68
C TYR A 42 -1.72 -10.94 29.13
N GLU A 43 -1.28 -10.01 29.99
CA GLU A 43 -2.14 -8.98 30.57
C GLU A 43 -2.11 -7.65 29.79
N THR A 44 -1.30 -7.58 28.74
CA THR A 44 -1.18 -6.39 27.88
C THR A 44 -2.54 -6.01 27.31
N LEU A 45 -3.00 -4.80 27.62
CA LEU A 45 -4.22 -4.26 27.03
C LEU A 45 -4.01 -4.03 25.52
N VAL A 46 -4.83 -4.70 24.71
CA VAL A 46 -4.86 -4.57 23.25
C VAL A 46 -6.22 -4.01 22.83
N GLY A 47 -6.24 -3.05 21.90
CA GLY A 47 -7.45 -2.41 21.39
C GLY A 47 -7.35 -0.89 21.33
N GLU A 48 -8.47 -0.18 21.16
CA GLU A 48 -8.49 1.30 21.01
C GLU A 48 -7.90 2.07 22.19
N ARG A 49 -7.84 1.44 23.38
CA ARG A 49 -7.28 2.02 24.61
C ARG A 49 -5.94 1.37 25.03
N GLY A 50 -5.32 0.58 24.15
CA GLY A 50 -4.14 -0.22 24.45
C GLY A 50 -3.14 -0.26 23.29
N ALA A 51 -2.25 -1.25 23.30
CA ALA A 51 -1.29 -1.46 22.22
C ALA A 51 -2.01 -1.79 20.90
N THR A 52 -1.56 -1.16 19.82
CA THR A 52 -2.08 -1.38 18.47
C THR A 52 -1.40 -2.59 17.83
N LEU A 53 -2.19 -3.53 17.32
CA LEU A 53 -1.71 -4.69 16.58
C LEU A 53 -1.86 -4.49 15.07
N SER A 54 -0.95 -5.07 14.30
CA SER A 54 -1.12 -5.20 12.85
C SER A 54 -2.30 -6.12 12.52
N ASP A 55 -2.83 -6.04 11.31
CA ASP A 55 -4.00 -6.84 10.94
C ASP A 55 -3.68 -8.34 10.91
N GLY A 56 -2.47 -8.73 10.48
CA GLY A 56 -2.00 -10.11 10.60
C GLY A 56 -1.82 -10.59 12.05
N GLN A 57 -1.49 -9.70 12.99
CA GLN A 57 -1.43 -10.04 14.42
C GLN A 57 -2.84 -10.23 15.01
N LYS A 58 -3.80 -9.34 14.66
CA LYS A 58 -5.20 -9.49 15.06
C LYS A 58 -5.81 -10.78 14.52
N GLN A 59 -5.51 -11.11 13.26
CA GLN A 59 -6.01 -12.32 12.60
C GLN A 59 -5.52 -13.58 13.31
N ARG A 60 -4.24 -13.64 13.71
CA ARG A 60 -3.72 -14.78 14.48
C ARG A 60 -4.35 -14.94 15.86
N ILE A 61 -4.59 -13.83 16.56
CA ILE A 61 -5.30 -13.86 17.84
C ILE A 61 -6.73 -14.36 17.65
N ALA A 62 -7.43 -13.91 16.61
CA ALA A 62 -8.77 -14.41 16.27
C ALA A 62 -8.76 -15.91 15.97
N THR A 63 -7.77 -16.39 15.20
CA THR A 63 -7.56 -17.82 14.94
C THR A 63 -7.35 -18.59 16.24
N ALA A 64 -6.42 -18.18 17.12
CA ALA A 64 -6.22 -18.86 18.40
C ALA A 64 -7.48 -18.89 19.27
N ARG A 65 -8.27 -17.81 19.28
CA ARG A 65 -9.56 -17.79 19.99
C ARG A 65 -10.55 -18.81 19.42
N ALA A 66 -10.59 -18.96 18.10
CA ALA A 66 -11.42 -19.99 17.46
C ALA A 66 -10.94 -21.41 17.82
N LEU A 67 -9.62 -21.63 17.90
CA LEU A 67 -9.05 -22.94 18.25
C LEU A 67 -9.27 -23.31 19.72
N LEU A 68 -9.12 -22.35 20.62
CA LEU A 68 -9.36 -22.51 22.07
C LEU A 68 -10.76 -23.01 22.38
N ARG A 69 -11.75 -22.65 21.55
CA ARG A 69 -13.14 -23.02 21.76
C ARG A 69 -13.44 -24.48 21.41
N ASP A 70 -12.50 -25.19 20.77
CA ASP A 70 -12.68 -26.56 20.26
C ASP A 70 -14.00 -26.77 19.49
N PRO A 71 -14.26 -26.01 18.41
CA PRO A 71 -15.53 -26.09 17.70
C PRO A 71 -15.62 -27.36 16.85
N LYS A 72 -16.81 -27.97 16.79
CA LYS A 72 -17.07 -29.11 15.88
C LYS A 72 -17.05 -28.73 14.40
N ILE A 73 -17.40 -27.48 14.11
CA ILE A 73 -17.44 -26.90 12.76
C ILE A 73 -16.55 -25.65 12.76
N LEU A 74 -15.58 -25.61 11.86
CA LEU A 74 -14.64 -24.51 11.69
C LEU A 74 -14.91 -23.82 10.35
N LEU A 75 -15.10 -22.51 10.37
CA LEU A 75 -15.27 -21.68 9.17
C LEU A 75 -14.05 -20.78 9.05
N LEU A 76 -13.35 -20.86 7.92
CA LEU A 76 -12.16 -20.04 7.63
C LEU A 76 -12.45 -19.19 6.40
N ASP A 77 -12.67 -17.90 6.61
CA ASP A 77 -12.91 -16.94 5.53
C ASP A 77 -11.63 -16.14 5.29
N GLU A 78 -10.92 -16.45 4.20
CA GLU A 78 -9.66 -15.83 3.78
C GLU A 78 -8.64 -15.64 4.93
N ALA A 79 -8.53 -16.64 5.81
CA ALA A 79 -7.79 -16.55 7.07
C ALA A 79 -6.27 -16.28 6.93
N THR A 80 -5.73 -16.29 5.71
CA THR A 80 -4.31 -16.07 5.38
C THR A 80 -4.06 -14.88 4.46
N SER A 81 -5.08 -14.10 4.08
CA SER A 81 -4.94 -13.00 3.12
C SER A 81 -4.14 -11.81 3.66
N ALA A 82 -4.25 -11.50 4.96
CA ALA A 82 -3.59 -10.36 5.60
C ALA A 82 -2.24 -10.70 6.28
N LEU A 83 -1.64 -11.85 5.97
CA LEU A 83 -0.36 -12.27 6.53
C LEU A 83 0.81 -12.11 5.55
N ASP A 84 1.98 -11.81 6.09
CA ASP A 84 3.27 -11.79 5.41
C ASP A 84 3.73 -13.21 5.02
N ASN A 85 4.46 -13.35 3.91
CA ASN A 85 4.88 -14.64 3.34
C ASN A 85 5.65 -15.54 4.33
N GLY A 86 6.50 -14.95 5.18
CA GLY A 86 7.28 -15.69 6.17
C GLY A 86 6.40 -16.31 7.25
N SER A 87 5.42 -15.56 7.72
CA SER A 87 4.51 -16.00 8.77
C SER A 87 3.33 -16.84 8.29
N GLU A 88 2.92 -16.68 7.04
CA GLU A 88 1.80 -17.39 6.45
C GLU A 88 1.98 -18.90 6.58
N LYS A 89 3.17 -19.42 6.27
CA LYS A 89 3.46 -20.86 6.35
C LYS A 89 3.21 -21.41 7.76
N ILE A 90 3.62 -20.66 8.79
CA ILE A 90 3.48 -21.07 10.19
C ILE A 90 2.01 -21.10 10.60
N VAL A 91 1.23 -20.09 10.18
CA VAL A 91 -0.20 -20.01 10.49
C VAL A 91 -0.99 -21.06 9.72
N GLN A 92 -0.59 -21.34 8.50
CA GLN A 92 -1.19 -22.37 7.67
C GLN A 92 -1.01 -23.78 8.30
N GLU A 93 0.18 -24.11 8.79
CA GLU A 93 0.44 -25.37 9.53
C GLU A 93 -0.38 -25.47 10.83
N ALA A 94 -0.65 -24.34 11.50
CA ALA A 94 -1.50 -24.29 12.68
C ALA A 94 -2.99 -24.52 12.32
N LEU A 95 -3.48 -23.89 11.25
CA LEU A 95 -4.84 -24.09 10.73
C LEU A 95 -5.07 -25.54 10.29
N GLU A 96 -4.05 -26.19 9.74
CA GLU A 96 -4.12 -27.61 9.37
C GLU A 96 -4.26 -28.53 10.58
N ARG A 97 -3.41 -28.36 11.59
CA ARG A 97 -3.53 -29.12 12.85
C ARG A 97 -4.89 -28.88 13.50
N ALA A 98 -5.40 -27.66 13.41
CA ALA A 98 -6.71 -27.31 13.90
C ALA A 98 -7.88 -27.88 13.11
N ALA A 99 -7.72 -28.11 11.81
CA ALA A 99 -8.75 -28.68 10.94
C ALA A 99 -8.86 -30.21 11.12
N GLN A 100 -7.83 -30.87 11.66
CA GLN A 100 -7.86 -32.30 11.94
C GLN A 100 -9.03 -32.66 12.88
N ASN A 101 -9.79 -33.70 12.50
CA ASN A 101 -10.95 -34.20 13.24
C ASN A 101 -12.12 -33.20 13.40
N ARG A 102 -12.21 -32.17 12.56
CA ARG A 102 -13.31 -31.19 12.56
C ARG A 102 -13.83 -30.96 11.15
N THR A 103 -15.12 -30.66 11.02
CA THR A 103 -15.68 -30.24 9.73
C THR A 103 -15.22 -28.81 9.46
N THR A 104 -14.35 -28.63 8.46
CA THR A 104 -13.76 -27.32 8.14
C THR A 104 -14.21 -26.86 6.77
N LEU A 105 -14.86 -25.70 6.70
CA LEU A 105 -15.17 -25.00 5.45
C LEU A 105 -14.19 -23.85 5.27
N VAL A 106 -13.45 -23.86 4.17
CA VAL A 106 -12.45 -22.84 3.88
C VAL A 106 -12.82 -22.10 2.60
N ILE A 107 -12.95 -20.78 2.72
CA ILE A 107 -12.99 -19.87 1.58
C ILE A 107 -11.57 -19.34 1.42
N ALA A 108 -10.91 -19.73 0.33
CA ALA A 108 -9.53 -19.38 0.08
C ALA A 108 -9.36 -18.80 -1.31
N HIS A 109 -8.54 -17.76 -1.39
CA HIS A 109 -8.03 -17.22 -2.65
C HIS A 109 -6.62 -17.73 -2.98
N ARG A 110 -5.97 -18.52 -2.10
CA ARG A 110 -4.59 -19.03 -2.32
C ARG A 110 -4.59 -20.52 -2.68
N LEU A 111 -3.99 -20.88 -3.82
CA LEU A 111 -3.90 -22.26 -4.31
C LEU A 111 -3.24 -23.23 -3.29
N SER A 112 -2.28 -22.75 -2.49
CA SER A 112 -1.61 -23.53 -1.44
C SER A 112 -2.56 -24.06 -0.37
N THR A 113 -3.65 -23.33 -0.09
CA THR A 113 -4.69 -23.72 0.87
C THR A 113 -5.70 -24.65 0.20
N ILE A 114 -6.10 -24.33 -1.03
CA ILE A 114 -7.12 -25.06 -1.78
C ILE A 114 -6.65 -26.48 -2.17
N ARG A 115 -5.39 -26.63 -2.60
CA ARG A 115 -4.83 -27.92 -3.06
C ARG A 115 -4.91 -29.05 -2.04
N ARG A 116 -4.97 -28.72 -0.75
CA ARG A 116 -4.97 -29.69 0.36
C ARG A 116 -6.35 -30.02 0.89
N ALA A 117 -7.41 -29.43 0.33
CA ALA A 117 -8.77 -29.74 0.72
C ALA A 117 -9.15 -31.15 0.25
N ASP A 118 -9.90 -31.88 1.09
CA ASP A 118 -10.45 -33.18 0.72
C ASP A 118 -11.46 -33.07 -0.43
N LYS A 119 -12.18 -31.94 -0.49
CA LYS A 119 -13.16 -31.62 -1.52
C LYS A 119 -13.09 -30.13 -1.85
N ILE A 120 -12.94 -29.82 -3.13
CA ILE A 120 -12.91 -28.46 -3.66
C ILE A 120 -14.24 -28.21 -4.37
N ILE A 121 -14.87 -27.07 -4.06
CA ILE A 121 -16.10 -26.61 -4.69
C ILE A 121 -15.80 -25.28 -5.36
N VAL A 122 -16.00 -25.21 -6.68
CA VAL A 122 -15.83 -24.00 -7.47
C VAL A 122 -17.19 -23.39 -7.73
N MET A 123 -17.32 -22.11 -7.39
CA MET A 123 -18.55 -21.36 -7.61
C MET A 123 -18.35 -20.28 -8.68
N GLU A 124 -19.36 -20.09 -9.52
CA GLU A 124 -19.44 -18.99 -10.48
C GLU A 124 -20.88 -18.45 -10.48
N ASN A 125 -21.03 -17.12 -10.40
CA ASN A 125 -22.34 -16.44 -10.40
C ASN A 125 -23.36 -16.99 -9.36
N GLY A 126 -22.87 -17.55 -8.25
CA GLY A 126 -23.71 -18.09 -7.17
C GLY A 126 -24.12 -19.57 -7.38
N GLU A 127 -23.68 -20.22 -8.44
CA GLU A 127 -23.92 -21.64 -8.70
C GLU A 127 -22.63 -22.47 -8.56
N ILE A 128 -22.76 -23.74 -8.20
CA ILE A 128 -21.62 -24.68 -8.15
C ILE A 128 -21.37 -25.19 -9.56
N VAL A 129 -20.21 -24.85 -10.13
CA VAL A 129 -19.84 -25.21 -11.50
C VAL A 129 -19.00 -26.49 -11.50
N GLU A 130 -18.11 -26.66 -10.52
CA GLU A 130 -17.22 -27.81 -10.44
C GLU A 130 -17.07 -28.27 -8.99
N GLU A 131 -16.96 -29.58 -8.79
CA GLU A 131 -16.72 -30.19 -7.50
C GLU A 131 -15.84 -31.43 -7.66
N GLY A 132 -14.82 -31.58 -6.82
CA GLY A 132 -13.92 -32.73 -6.87
C GLY A 132 -12.68 -32.57 -6.00
N ASP A 133 -11.75 -33.51 -6.11
CA ASP A 133 -10.40 -33.36 -5.56
C ASP A 133 -9.50 -32.54 -6.51
N HIS A 134 -8.34 -32.15 -6.03
CA HIS A 134 -7.39 -31.35 -6.81
C HIS A 134 -6.99 -32.01 -8.13
N GLU A 135 -6.74 -33.33 -8.11
CA GLU A 135 -6.23 -34.06 -9.26
C GLU A 135 -7.30 -34.23 -10.34
N SER A 136 -8.53 -34.56 -9.96
CA SER A 136 -9.68 -34.68 -10.86
C SER A 136 -9.99 -33.35 -11.51
N LEU A 137 -10.02 -32.25 -10.75
CA LEU A 137 -10.29 -30.91 -11.29
C LEU A 137 -9.17 -30.40 -12.21
N MET A 138 -7.92 -30.79 -11.95
CA MET A 138 -6.80 -30.45 -12.83
C MET A 138 -6.88 -31.18 -14.19
N ASN A 139 -7.40 -32.42 -14.19
CA ASN A 139 -7.58 -33.22 -15.40
C ASN A 139 -8.76 -32.75 -16.27
N VAL A 140 -9.82 -32.24 -15.65
CA VAL A 140 -11.00 -31.69 -16.36
C VAL A 140 -10.64 -30.41 -17.13
N GLN A 141 -9.56 -29.71 -16.74
CA GLN A 141 -9.10 -28.46 -17.36
C GLN A 141 -10.17 -27.35 -17.41
N GLY A 142 -11.06 -27.30 -16.41
CA GLY A 142 -12.14 -26.34 -16.30
C GLY A 142 -11.78 -25.02 -15.59
N HIS A 143 -12.75 -24.43 -14.89
CA HIS A 143 -12.61 -23.17 -14.14
C HIS A 143 -11.52 -23.25 -13.07
N TYR A 144 -11.46 -24.35 -12.31
CA TYR A 144 -10.40 -24.56 -11.32
C TYR A 144 -9.00 -24.51 -11.94
N PHE A 145 -8.82 -25.21 -13.07
CA PHE A 145 -7.55 -25.28 -13.79
C PHE A 145 -7.09 -23.91 -14.28
N ASN A 146 -8.01 -23.11 -14.85
CA ASN A 146 -7.72 -21.77 -15.31
C ASN A 146 -7.28 -20.84 -14.17
N LEU A 147 -7.95 -20.91 -13.01
CA LEU A 147 -7.56 -20.16 -11.82
C LEU A 147 -6.18 -20.58 -11.30
N ALA A 148 -5.92 -21.89 -11.20
CA ALA A 148 -4.62 -22.41 -10.77
C ALA A 148 -3.49 -22.00 -11.71
N LYS A 149 -3.74 -22.04 -13.02
CA LYS A 149 -2.79 -21.61 -14.04
C LYS A 149 -2.46 -20.12 -13.92
N GLN A 150 -3.47 -19.26 -13.76
CA GLN A 150 -3.27 -17.81 -13.58
C GLN A 150 -2.47 -17.48 -12.31
N GLN A 151 -2.71 -18.19 -11.20
CA GLN A 151 -1.93 -17.96 -9.97
C GLN A 151 -0.47 -18.41 -10.10
N ASN A 152 -0.20 -19.54 -10.76
CA ASN A 152 1.17 -19.97 -11.06
C ASN A 152 1.87 -19.01 -12.04
N LEU A 153 1.16 -18.52 -13.06
CA LEU A 153 1.68 -17.54 -14.02
C LEU A 153 2.12 -16.25 -13.32
N ARG A 154 1.34 -15.73 -12.35
CA ARG A 154 1.73 -14.52 -11.60
C ARG A 154 3.04 -14.71 -10.81
N GLN A 155 3.25 -15.88 -10.20
CA GLN A 155 4.49 -16.18 -9.47
C GLN A 155 5.70 -16.27 -10.41
N ILE A 156 5.50 -16.78 -11.63
CA ILE A 156 6.54 -16.84 -12.67
C ILE A 156 6.79 -15.45 -13.25
N GLU A 157 5.75 -14.65 -13.49
CA GLU A 157 5.84 -13.26 -13.98
C GLU A 157 6.59 -12.35 -12.99
N GLU A 158 6.38 -12.50 -11.68
CA GLU A 158 7.12 -11.77 -10.65
C GLU A 158 8.62 -12.08 -10.66
N GLN A 159 9.01 -13.34 -10.90
CA GLN A 159 10.42 -13.75 -11.05
C GLN A 159 11.02 -13.30 -12.39
N ASP A 160 10.24 -13.36 -13.48
CA ASP A 160 10.63 -12.90 -14.80
C ASP A 160 10.78 -11.37 -14.87
N GLU A 161 10.00 -10.61 -14.09
CA GLU A 161 10.16 -9.16 -13.95
C GLU A 161 11.51 -8.82 -13.31
N GLU A 162 11.90 -9.46 -12.20
CA GLU A 162 13.23 -9.25 -11.58
C GLU A 162 14.38 -9.54 -12.57
N LEU A 163 14.29 -10.63 -13.34
CA LEU A 163 15.28 -10.99 -14.36
C LEU A 163 15.28 -10.05 -15.59
N LYS A 164 14.11 -9.50 -15.97
CA LYS A 164 14.01 -8.50 -17.05
C LYS A 164 14.58 -7.16 -16.62
N LEU A 165 14.43 -6.78 -15.35
CA LEU A 165 14.96 -5.54 -14.79
C LEU A 165 16.50 -5.53 -14.82
N GLU A 166 17.13 -6.64 -14.45
CA GLU A 166 18.59 -6.83 -14.51
C GLU A 166 19.10 -6.81 -15.97
N ASN A 167 18.44 -7.53 -16.88
CA ASN A 167 18.81 -7.55 -18.30
C ASN A 167 18.56 -6.22 -19.02
N LYS A 168 17.59 -5.42 -18.55
CA LYS A 168 17.30 -4.09 -19.11
C LYS A 168 18.43 -3.11 -18.79
N GLU A 169 19.08 -3.21 -17.63
CA GLU A 169 20.27 -2.41 -17.30
C GLU A 169 21.45 -2.75 -18.22
N ILE A 170 21.71 -4.05 -18.43
CA ILE A 170 22.75 -4.55 -19.34
C ILE A 170 22.47 -4.12 -20.80
N THR A 171 21.21 -4.19 -21.23
CA THR A 171 20.81 -3.77 -22.59
C THR A 171 20.96 -2.26 -22.76
N LYS A 172 20.69 -1.47 -21.72
CA LYS A 172 20.90 0.00 -21.72
C LYS A 172 22.38 0.36 -21.85
N LEU A 173 23.27 -0.44 -21.24
CA LEU A 173 24.72 -0.30 -21.38
C LEU A 173 25.20 -0.61 -22.81
N MET A 174 24.60 -1.61 -23.47
CA MET A 174 24.93 -1.94 -24.86
C MET A 174 24.34 -0.96 -25.89
N LEU A 175 23.14 -0.44 -25.66
CA LEU A 175 22.50 0.54 -26.54
C LEU A 175 23.19 1.92 -26.50
N ASN A 176 23.86 2.24 -25.40
CA ASN A 176 24.63 3.47 -25.28
C ASN A 176 25.87 3.49 -26.18
N ASP A 177 26.42 2.31 -26.52
CA ASP A 177 27.60 2.20 -27.38
C ASP A 177 27.24 2.32 -28.87
N GLN A 178 26.02 1.93 -29.25
CA GLN A 178 25.53 1.96 -30.64
C GLN A 178 24.95 3.31 -31.07
N MET A 179 24.54 4.18 -30.13
CA MET A 179 23.98 5.51 -30.44
C MET A 179 25.03 6.62 -30.63
N LYS A 180 26.32 6.26 -30.72
CA LYS A 180 27.42 7.22 -30.92
C LYS A 180 27.56 7.71 -32.38
N ASP A 181 26.92 7.01 -33.32
CA ASP A 181 27.12 7.25 -34.77
C ASP A 181 26.06 8.15 -35.43
N ILE A 182 25.05 8.63 -34.70
CA ILE A 182 24.21 9.75 -35.17
C ILE A 182 24.92 11.06 -34.82
N SER A 183 26.09 11.27 -35.43
CA SER A 183 26.88 12.48 -35.26
C SER A 183 26.18 13.68 -35.92
N ILE A 184 25.29 14.34 -35.18
CA ILE A 184 25.23 15.80 -35.19
C ILE A 184 26.67 16.26 -34.91
N ASP A 185 27.20 17.17 -35.74
CA ASP A 185 28.59 17.62 -35.73
C ASP A 185 29.21 17.61 -34.32
N LYS A 186 30.34 16.91 -34.14
CA LYS A 186 30.96 16.62 -32.82
C LYS A 186 31.37 17.89 -32.05
N THR A 187 31.32 19.04 -32.71
CA THR A 187 31.52 20.37 -32.15
C THR A 187 30.26 20.95 -31.48
N VAL A 188 29.06 20.55 -31.94
CA VAL A 188 27.76 21.07 -31.48
C VAL A 188 27.16 20.19 -30.38
N THR A 189 27.43 18.87 -30.40
CA THR A 189 26.98 17.93 -29.36
C THR A 189 27.35 18.33 -27.93
N PRO A 190 28.59 18.74 -27.58
CA PRO A 190 28.90 19.15 -26.20
C PRO A 190 28.15 20.43 -25.78
N ILE A 191 27.81 21.31 -26.72
CA ILE A 191 27.05 22.54 -26.45
C ILE A 191 25.58 22.19 -26.16
N ILE A 192 24.99 21.29 -26.96
CA ILE A 192 23.62 20.80 -26.75
C ILE A 192 23.52 20.06 -25.42
N ASP A 193 24.48 19.17 -25.12
CA ASP A 193 24.51 18.39 -23.89
C ASP A 193 24.66 19.29 -22.66
N PHE A 194 25.57 20.26 -22.68
CA PHE A 194 25.74 21.21 -21.58
C PHE A 194 24.46 22.04 -21.33
N ARG A 195 23.79 22.50 -22.40
CA ARG A 195 22.52 23.23 -22.30
C ARG A 195 21.39 22.33 -21.76
N ALA A 196 21.31 21.09 -22.22
CA ALA A 196 20.30 20.12 -21.78
C ALA A 196 20.46 19.77 -20.29
N ILE A 197 21.70 19.49 -19.86
CA ILE A 197 22.02 19.20 -18.45
C ILE A 197 21.71 20.42 -17.59
N SER A 198 22.09 21.62 -18.03
CA SER A 198 21.80 22.86 -17.31
C SER A 198 20.29 23.09 -17.20
N PHE A 199 19.53 22.96 -18.30
CA PHE A 199 18.08 23.10 -18.31
C PHE A 199 17.40 22.12 -17.37
N PHE A 200 17.78 20.85 -17.42
CA PHE A 200 17.23 19.80 -16.56
C PHE A 200 17.48 20.09 -15.07
N LYS A 201 18.69 20.56 -14.74
CA LYS A 201 19.04 20.99 -13.38
C LYS A 201 18.18 22.17 -12.92
N TYR A 202 18.05 23.22 -13.73
CA TYR A 202 17.24 24.39 -13.38
C TYR A 202 15.76 24.02 -13.15
N HIS A 203 15.18 23.21 -14.03
CA HIS A 203 13.78 22.78 -13.90
C HIS A 203 13.56 21.92 -12.65
N SER A 204 14.49 21.00 -12.37
CA SER A 204 14.41 20.12 -11.19
C SER A 204 14.54 20.90 -9.88
N ILE A 205 15.49 21.83 -9.79
CA ILE A 205 15.69 22.68 -8.60
C ILE A 205 14.48 23.59 -8.39
N TRP A 206 13.98 24.21 -9.46
CA TRP A 206 12.79 25.07 -9.41
C TRP A 206 11.56 24.33 -8.89
N GLY A 207 11.29 23.13 -9.43
CA GLY A 207 10.18 22.29 -9.00
C GLY A 207 10.30 21.88 -7.53
N TYR A 208 11.51 21.48 -7.11
CA TYR A 208 11.78 21.09 -5.72
C TYR A 208 11.54 22.22 -4.72
N VAL A 209 12.01 23.45 -5.00
CA VAL A 209 11.85 24.61 -4.11
C VAL A 209 10.37 24.96 -3.93
N PHE A 210 9.59 24.99 -5.01
CA PHE A 210 8.16 25.27 -4.94
C PHE A 210 7.37 24.14 -4.29
N ALA A 211 7.75 22.88 -4.50
CA ALA A 211 7.13 21.72 -3.83
C ALA A 211 7.34 21.79 -2.31
N ARG A 212 8.58 22.00 -1.86
CA ARG A 212 8.92 22.18 -0.43
C ARG A 212 8.18 23.36 0.20
N SER A 213 8.10 24.49 -0.51
CA SER A 213 7.37 25.67 -0.05
C SER A 213 5.88 25.38 0.12
N GLY A 214 5.27 24.67 -0.84
CA GLY A 214 3.87 24.26 -0.79
C GLY A 214 3.57 23.37 0.41
N GLU A 215 4.37 22.33 0.65
CA GLU A 215 4.20 21.44 1.79
C GLU A 215 4.39 22.17 3.14
N ALA A 216 5.38 23.07 3.22
CA ALA A 216 5.61 23.88 4.41
C ALA A 216 4.43 24.80 4.73
N LEU A 217 3.82 25.41 3.70
CA LEU A 217 2.62 26.22 3.85
C LEU A 217 1.43 25.37 4.32
N THR A 218 1.20 24.20 3.72
CA THR A 218 0.13 23.27 4.13
C THR A 218 0.29 22.86 5.59
N LYS A 219 1.51 22.53 6.03
CA LYS A 219 1.80 22.17 7.42
C LYS A 219 1.44 23.32 8.37
N ARG A 220 1.81 24.56 8.01
CA ARG A 220 1.48 25.75 8.81
C ARG A 220 -0.02 26.03 8.86
N LEU A 221 -0.71 25.93 7.73
CA LEU A 221 -2.15 26.13 7.64
C LEU A 221 -2.91 25.10 8.47
N ARG A 222 -2.58 23.80 8.33
CA ARG A 222 -3.19 22.73 9.13
C ARG A 222 -2.97 22.93 10.62
N SER A 223 -1.74 23.28 11.03
CA SER A 223 -1.43 23.52 12.44
C SER A 223 -2.20 24.71 13.02
N LYS A 224 -2.27 25.84 12.30
CA LYS A 224 -3.04 27.02 12.73
C LYS A 224 -4.55 26.77 12.74
N ALA A 225 -5.08 26.09 11.73
CA ALA A 225 -6.49 25.74 11.66
C ALA A 225 -6.89 24.77 12.78
N PHE A 226 -6.08 23.74 13.03
CA PHE A 226 -6.29 22.82 14.15
C PHE A 226 -6.26 23.56 15.50
N GLN A 227 -5.27 24.44 15.71
CA GLN A 227 -5.20 25.24 16.92
C GLN A 227 -6.39 26.20 17.07
N ALA A 228 -6.91 26.74 15.98
CA ALA A 228 -8.11 27.60 15.99
C ALA A 228 -9.39 26.81 16.31
N ILE A 229 -9.51 25.57 15.81
CA ILE A 229 -10.63 24.67 16.12
C ILE A 229 -10.61 24.30 17.61
N LEU A 230 -9.45 23.96 18.18
CA LEU A 230 -9.32 23.62 19.60
C LEU A 230 -9.61 24.78 20.57
N ARG A 231 -9.63 26.02 20.08
CA ARG A 231 -9.97 27.21 20.89
C ARG A 231 -11.46 27.53 20.88
N GLN A 232 -12.28 26.79 20.13
CA GLN A 232 -13.73 27.02 20.07
C GLN A 232 -14.46 26.47 21.30
N ASP A 233 -15.56 27.12 21.67
CA ASP A 233 -16.43 26.70 22.77
C ASP A 233 -17.23 25.43 22.42
N MET A 234 -17.76 24.72 23.42
CA MET A 234 -18.54 23.47 23.23
C MET A 234 -19.70 23.63 22.23
N THR A 235 -20.38 24.79 22.24
CA THR A 235 -21.50 25.10 21.32
C THR A 235 -21.09 25.09 19.84
N PHE A 236 -19.81 25.27 19.53
CA PHE A 236 -19.29 25.12 18.17
C PHE A 236 -19.32 23.65 17.73
N PHE A 237 -18.98 22.71 18.62
CA PHE A 237 -18.93 21.28 18.34
C PHE A 237 -20.30 20.61 18.38
N ASP A 238 -21.30 21.24 19.01
CA ASP A 238 -22.67 20.73 19.07
C ASP A 238 -23.44 20.88 17.74
N ARG A 239 -22.93 21.65 16.77
CA ARG A 239 -23.54 21.81 15.44
C ARG A 239 -23.25 20.59 14.57
N GLU A 240 -24.26 20.05 13.89
CA GLU A 240 -24.11 18.89 12.98
C GLU A 240 -23.05 19.13 11.87
N GLU A 241 -22.91 20.37 11.40
CA GLU A 241 -21.91 20.79 10.41
C GLU A 241 -20.45 20.65 10.91
N ASN A 242 -20.25 20.71 12.22
CA ASN A 242 -18.93 20.65 12.88
C ASN A 242 -18.68 19.30 13.56
N SER A 243 -19.36 18.26 13.07
CA SER A 243 -19.03 16.89 13.47
C SER A 243 -17.53 16.61 13.26
N THR A 244 -16.97 15.76 14.11
CA THR A 244 -15.54 15.42 14.08
C THR A 244 -15.08 14.92 12.70
N GLY A 245 -15.93 14.16 12.00
CA GLY A 245 -15.68 13.73 10.63
C GLY A 245 -15.67 14.87 9.61
N ALA A 246 -16.60 15.83 9.71
CA ALA A 246 -16.65 16.99 8.82
C ALA A 246 -15.44 17.93 9.02
N LEU A 247 -15.03 18.16 10.27
CA LEU A 247 -13.85 18.97 10.59
C LEU A 247 -12.54 18.31 10.12
N CYS A 248 -12.39 16.99 10.30
CA CYS A 248 -11.24 16.25 9.76
C CYS A 248 -11.16 16.35 8.25
N THR A 249 -12.30 16.17 7.56
CA THR A 249 -12.39 16.30 6.10
C THR A 249 -12.03 17.72 5.65
N ARG A 250 -12.58 18.77 6.30
CA ARG A 250 -12.24 20.17 6.00
C ARG A 250 -10.75 20.46 6.20
N LEU A 251 -10.17 20.04 7.32
CA LEU A 251 -8.75 20.24 7.61
C LEU A 251 -7.83 19.50 6.62
N ALA A 252 -8.26 18.34 6.12
CA ALA A 252 -7.52 17.57 5.12
C ALA A 252 -7.61 18.19 3.72
N THR A 253 -8.81 18.58 3.29
CA THR A 253 -9.15 18.99 1.92
C THR A 253 -8.98 20.49 1.66
N GLU A 254 -9.46 21.36 2.54
CA GLU A 254 -9.36 22.82 2.34
C GLU A 254 -7.91 23.30 2.48
N ALA A 255 -7.16 22.73 3.43
CA ALA A 255 -5.75 23.08 3.60
C ALA A 255 -4.86 22.62 2.43
N SER A 256 -5.20 21.49 1.78
CA SER A 256 -4.47 21.02 0.59
C SER A 256 -4.90 21.74 -0.70
N ALA A 257 -6.16 22.18 -0.79
CA ALA A 257 -6.63 23.00 -1.91
C ALA A 257 -5.84 24.33 -2.01
N VAL A 258 -5.55 24.97 -0.87
CA VAL A 258 -4.72 26.19 -0.82
C VAL A 258 -3.30 25.92 -1.34
N GLN A 259 -2.71 24.75 -1.07
CA GLN A 259 -1.40 24.38 -1.60
C GLN A 259 -1.39 24.35 -3.13
N CYS A 260 -2.39 23.72 -3.74
CA CYS A 260 -2.50 23.61 -5.19
C CYS A 260 -2.71 24.98 -5.85
N ALA A 261 -3.42 25.88 -5.20
CA ALA A 261 -3.59 27.25 -5.68
C ALA A 261 -2.29 28.06 -5.60
N THR A 262 -1.49 27.89 -4.53
CA THR A 262 -0.39 28.82 -4.21
C THR A 262 1.01 28.37 -4.64
N GLY A 263 1.26 27.07 -4.78
CA GLY A 263 2.60 26.51 -5.02
C GLY A 263 3.06 26.62 -6.48
N VAL A 264 2.87 25.53 -7.24
CA VAL A 264 3.43 25.39 -8.60
C VAL A 264 2.74 26.31 -9.61
N ARG A 265 1.44 26.57 -9.45
CA ARG A 265 0.66 27.41 -10.38
C ARG A 265 1.13 28.86 -10.40
N PHE A 266 1.44 29.44 -9.24
CA PHE A 266 2.04 30.78 -9.19
C PHE A 266 3.39 30.81 -9.91
N GLY A 267 4.24 29.81 -9.66
CA GLY A 267 5.53 29.70 -10.34
C GLY A 267 5.38 29.69 -11.87
N LEU A 268 4.43 28.92 -12.40
CA LEU A 268 4.15 28.87 -13.83
C LEU A 268 3.64 30.21 -14.39
N ILE A 269 2.74 30.89 -13.68
CA ILE A 269 2.24 32.21 -14.09
C ILE A 269 3.40 33.21 -14.20
N PHE A 270 4.27 33.25 -13.19
CA PHE A 270 5.46 34.11 -13.22
C PHE A 270 6.42 33.75 -14.35
N GLN A 271 6.63 32.45 -14.60
CA GLN A 271 7.45 31.98 -15.71
C GLN A 271 6.89 32.44 -17.07
N HIS A 272 5.59 32.28 -17.29
CA HIS A 272 4.94 32.70 -18.53
C HIS A 272 4.97 34.22 -18.69
N LEU A 273 4.74 34.99 -17.63
CA LEU A 273 4.82 36.45 -17.65
C LEU A 273 6.23 36.92 -18.01
N PHE A 274 7.26 36.35 -17.36
CA PHE A 274 8.65 36.71 -17.64
C PHE A 274 9.07 36.32 -19.06
N ALA A 275 8.69 35.12 -19.52
CA ALA A 275 8.96 34.67 -20.88
C ALA A 275 8.29 35.57 -21.93
N MET A 276 7.05 35.99 -21.68
CA MET A 276 6.32 36.92 -22.54
C MET A 276 7.03 38.28 -22.62
N VAL A 277 7.39 38.87 -21.48
CA VAL A 277 8.08 40.18 -21.44
C VAL A 277 9.45 40.09 -22.10
N ALA A 278 10.25 39.08 -21.77
CA ALA A 278 11.57 38.89 -22.36
C ALA A 278 11.50 38.67 -23.87
N GLY A 279 10.51 37.90 -24.35
CA GLY A 279 10.26 37.67 -25.78
C GLY A 279 9.92 38.96 -26.52
N ILE A 280 9.03 39.78 -25.97
CA ILE A 280 8.67 41.08 -26.55
C ILE A 280 9.89 42.02 -26.59
N LEU A 281 10.63 42.13 -25.48
CA LEU A 281 11.82 42.98 -25.41
C LEU A 281 12.91 42.57 -26.40
N LEU A 282 13.19 41.27 -26.52
CA LEU A 282 14.14 40.74 -27.51
C LEU A 282 13.65 40.98 -28.94
N GLY A 283 12.35 40.81 -29.20
CA GLY A 283 11.76 41.10 -30.50
C GLY A 283 11.97 42.56 -30.93
N PHE A 284 11.69 43.50 -30.03
CA PHE A 284 11.92 44.93 -30.29
C PHE A 284 13.40 45.28 -30.46
N ALA A 285 14.30 44.62 -29.72
CA ALA A 285 15.75 44.84 -29.84
C ALA A 285 16.32 44.38 -31.19
N TYR A 286 15.87 43.26 -31.75
CA TYR A 286 16.37 42.75 -33.03
C TYR A 286 15.65 43.34 -34.24
N SER A 287 14.32 43.45 -34.18
CA SER A 287 13.52 43.92 -35.31
C SER A 287 12.17 44.47 -34.82
N TRP A 288 12.11 45.77 -34.59
CA TRP A 288 10.91 46.43 -34.08
C TRP A 288 9.71 46.37 -35.06
N GLN A 289 9.96 46.40 -36.37
CA GLN A 289 8.89 46.39 -37.39
C GLN A 289 8.13 45.07 -37.46
N LEU A 290 8.85 43.94 -37.47
CA LEU A 290 8.26 42.60 -37.49
C LEU A 290 7.52 42.28 -36.18
N THR A 291 8.09 42.71 -35.06
CA THR A 291 7.50 42.48 -33.73
C THR A 291 6.17 43.22 -33.57
N LEU A 292 6.07 44.46 -34.08
CA LEU A 292 4.84 45.26 -34.00
C LEU A 292 3.71 44.64 -34.84
N LEU A 293 4.02 44.08 -36.00
CA LEU A 293 3.05 43.34 -36.81
C LEU A 293 2.58 42.04 -36.13
N MET A 294 3.49 41.31 -35.47
CA MET A 294 3.17 40.06 -34.76
C MET A 294 2.35 40.27 -33.48
N ILE A 295 2.44 41.44 -32.83
CA ILE A 295 1.63 41.76 -31.64
C ILE A 295 0.17 42.08 -32.02
N VAL A 296 -0.06 42.56 -33.25
CA VAL A 296 -1.38 42.97 -33.74
C VAL A 296 -2.20 41.77 -34.25
N PHE A 297 -1.53 40.67 -34.62
CA PHE A 297 -2.13 39.40 -35.04
C PHE A 297 -2.42 38.48 -33.85
#